data_AF-A0A366M5L0-F1
#
_entry.id   AF-A0A366M5L0-F1
#
_cell.length_a   1.000
_cell.length_b   1.000
_cell.length_c   1.000
_cell.angle_alpha   90.00
_cell.angle_beta   90.00
_cell.angle_gamma   90.00
#
_symmetry.space_group_name_H-M   'P 1'
#
loop_
_entity.id
_entity.type
_entity.pdbx_description
1 polymer ?
#
loop_
_entity_poly.entity_id
_entity_poly.type
_entity_poly.pdbx_seq_one_letter_code
_entity_poly.pdbx_strand_id
1 'polypeptide(L)'
;MSNPVDDVAYTRPMIKALRGHVDAFAESMAGARSAHGALERVRPCAVAWVYFSTLVAWAEDHGLVDPWLRAEAKGRRELYAPPQAGGMLGWLARAYASLCVHPATWCLLDPRYSQLREHDPSEQVCRDLVDWWTGDAPSLAYETTTGPASISGWIVGDLLQALSTERVKAFAFAQTPWWVADGITDLTLIPACDEFRDEPVVRTIDATCGTGHFLVRKIDYLWEWYTTGEVHPRQMQPGGEPDSRVRPATGGPRLEPAEAIRRIIAGVDGCEIDPLTAAVARLRVVVAIGELMHRSALIPALRLDGIPPFQPRIVVGDSLLAGRISAAEYAKVHPELAEITNLGIPDERSARSVQLAIGGGT
;
A
#
# COMPACT_ATOMS: atom_id res chain seq x y z
N MET A 1 14.31 -14.85 15.38
CA MET A 1 13.06 -15.47 14.87
C MET A 1 12.87 -14.96 13.45
N SER A 2 12.44 -15.80 12.51
CA SER A 2 12.15 -15.37 11.13
C SER A 2 10.99 -14.39 11.12
N ASN A 3 10.94 -13.50 10.13
CA ASN A 3 9.82 -12.56 9.98
C ASN A 3 8.52 -13.38 9.78
N PRO A 4 7.45 -13.13 10.55
CA PRO A 4 6.19 -13.88 10.43
C PRO A 4 5.59 -13.91 9.02
N VAL A 5 5.88 -12.93 8.17
CA VAL A 5 5.46 -12.95 6.76
C VAL A 5 6.04 -14.13 5.96
N ASP A 6 7.16 -14.70 6.42
CA ASP A 6 7.83 -15.86 5.82
C ASP A 6 7.43 -17.17 6.48
N ASP A 7 6.78 -17.10 7.66
CA ASP A 7 6.36 -18.27 8.40
C ASP A 7 5.04 -18.80 7.83
N VAL A 8 5.14 -19.96 7.20
CA VAL A 8 4.00 -20.67 6.63
C VAL A 8 3.00 -21.09 7.72
N ALA A 9 3.45 -21.36 8.95
CA ALA A 9 2.55 -21.68 10.05
C ALA A 9 1.68 -20.48 10.45
N TYR A 10 2.20 -19.27 10.28
CA TYR A 10 1.48 -18.02 10.52
C TYR A 10 0.61 -17.61 9.32
N THR A 11 1.15 -17.63 8.11
CA THR A 11 0.47 -17.11 6.90
C THR A 11 -0.57 -18.07 6.32
N ARG A 12 -0.31 -19.39 6.32
CA ARG A 12 -1.20 -20.36 5.64
C ARG A 12 -2.61 -20.43 6.23
N PRO A 13 -2.81 -20.51 7.57
CA PRO A 13 -4.15 -20.54 8.15
C PRO A 13 -4.95 -19.28 7.83
N MET A 14 -4.30 -18.11 7.92
CA MET A 14 -4.91 -16.82 7.61
C MET A 14 -5.32 -16.72 6.14
N ILE A 15 -4.43 -17.06 5.20
CA ILE A 15 -4.74 -17.07 3.76
C ILE A 15 -5.89 -18.04 3.46
N LYS A 16 -5.91 -19.21 4.09
CA LYS A 16 -6.99 -20.19 3.92
C LYS A 16 -8.34 -19.62 4.39
N ALA A 17 -8.38 -18.99 5.57
CA ALA A 17 -9.60 -18.39 6.10
C ALA A 17 -10.10 -17.25 5.20
N LEU A 18 -9.22 -16.33 4.81
CA LEU A 18 -9.56 -15.22 3.92
C LEU A 18 -10.07 -15.71 2.55
N ARG A 19 -9.47 -16.76 1.97
CA ARG A 19 -9.99 -17.37 0.73
C ARG A 19 -11.40 -17.97 0.93
N GLY A 20 -11.64 -18.61 2.07
CA GLY A 20 -12.98 -19.09 2.43
C GLY A 20 -14.01 -17.95 2.49
N HIS A 21 -13.64 -16.80 3.05
CA HIS A 21 -14.50 -15.61 3.02
C HIS A 21 -14.69 -15.07 1.60
N VAL A 22 -13.66 -15.07 0.75
CA VAL A 22 -13.80 -14.65 -0.67
C VAL A 22 -14.83 -15.54 -1.37
N ASP A 23 -14.75 -16.86 -1.18
CA ASP A 23 -15.68 -17.79 -1.80
C ASP A 23 -17.11 -17.59 -1.28
N ALA A 24 -17.29 -17.42 0.04
CA ALA A 24 -18.60 -17.12 0.64
C ALA A 24 -19.19 -15.78 0.16
N PHE A 25 -18.38 -14.73 0.03
CA PHE A 25 -18.81 -13.45 -0.53
C PHE A 25 -19.23 -13.60 -1.99
N ALA A 26 -18.45 -14.31 -2.80
CA ALA A 26 -18.77 -14.55 -4.20
C ALA A 26 -20.09 -15.33 -4.37
N GLU A 27 -20.30 -16.39 -3.58
CA GLU A 27 -21.55 -17.16 -3.56
C GLU A 27 -22.75 -16.27 -3.16
N SER A 28 -22.57 -15.44 -2.14
CA SER A 28 -23.60 -14.51 -1.68
C SER A 28 -23.97 -13.48 -2.75
N MET A 29 -23.02 -12.98 -3.53
CA MET A 29 -23.25 -11.98 -4.59
C MET A 29 -23.84 -12.61 -5.86
N ALA A 30 -23.46 -13.85 -6.18
CA ALA A 30 -23.96 -14.55 -7.37
C ALA A 30 -25.42 -15.01 -7.24
N GLY A 31 -25.89 -15.23 -6.00
CA GLY A 31 -27.26 -15.62 -5.68
C GLY A 31 -27.59 -17.10 -5.94
N ALA A 32 -28.67 -17.59 -5.34
CA ALA A 32 -29.02 -19.03 -5.26
C ALA A 32 -29.32 -19.73 -6.61
N ARG A 33 -29.46 -18.98 -7.72
CA ARG A 33 -29.70 -19.50 -9.08
C ARG A 33 -28.69 -18.90 -10.07
N SER A 34 -27.43 -18.94 -9.69
CA SER A 34 -26.32 -18.43 -10.49
C SER A 34 -26.27 -19.11 -11.86
N ALA A 35 -26.44 -18.33 -12.94
CA ALA A 35 -26.15 -18.77 -14.30
C ALA A 35 -24.67 -19.19 -14.43
N HIS A 36 -24.34 -19.96 -15.47
CA HIS A 36 -22.95 -20.33 -15.76
C HIS A 36 -22.04 -19.09 -15.76
N GLY A 37 -20.96 -19.16 -14.99
CA GLY A 37 -19.97 -18.10 -14.80
C GLY A 37 -20.38 -16.86 -13.98
N ALA A 38 -21.46 -16.92 -13.19
CA ALA A 38 -21.79 -15.81 -12.28
C ALA A 38 -20.75 -15.62 -11.16
N LEU A 39 -20.19 -16.71 -10.62
CA LEU A 39 -19.14 -16.65 -9.60
C LEU A 39 -17.90 -15.93 -10.13
N GLU A 40 -17.45 -16.25 -11.34
CA GLU A 40 -16.26 -15.60 -11.94
C GLU A 40 -16.47 -14.10 -12.14
N ARG A 41 -17.69 -13.64 -12.46
CA ARG A 41 -18.00 -12.21 -12.63
C ARG A 41 -17.95 -11.43 -11.32
N VAL A 42 -18.47 -12.00 -10.22
CA VAL A 42 -18.52 -11.30 -8.93
C VAL A 42 -17.25 -11.48 -8.09
N ARG A 43 -16.39 -12.44 -8.47
CA ARG A 43 -15.20 -12.80 -7.70
C ARG A 43 -14.25 -11.64 -7.42
N PRO A 44 -13.92 -10.75 -8.38
CA PRO A 44 -13.00 -9.67 -8.05
C PRO A 44 -13.63 -8.57 -7.18
N CYS A 45 -14.97 -8.41 -7.18
CA CYS A 45 -15.70 -7.65 -6.15
C CYS A 45 -15.61 -8.34 -4.77
N ALA A 46 -15.82 -9.66 -4.69
CA ALA A 46 -15.67 -10.43 -3.45
C ALA A 46 -14.25 -10.35 -2.86
N VAL A 47 -13.22 -10.44 -3.72
CA VAL A 47 -11.82 -10.22 -3.34
C VAL A 47 -11.63 -8.82 -2.80
N ALA A 48 -12.17 -7.78 -3.44
CA ALA A 48 -12.06 -6.40 -2.96
C ALA A 48 -12.67 -6.24 -1.55
N TRP A 49 -13.88 -6.77 -1.32
CA TRP A 49 -14.51 -6.73 0.00
C TRP A 49 -13.65 -7.40 1.07
N VAL A 50 -13.17 -8.63 0.84
CA VAL A 50 -12.36 -9.33 1.86
C VAL A 50 -11.00 -8.68 2.03
N TYR A 51 -10.35 -8.26 0.94
CA TYR A 51 -9.02 -7.67 1.00
C TYR A 51 -9.02 -6.33 1.75
N PHE A 52 -10.02 -5.47 1.56
CA PHE A 52 -10.10 -4.20 2.30
C PHE A 52 -10.20 -4.43 3.81
N SER A 53 -10.83 -5.53 4.25
CA SER A 53 -10.83 -5.89 5.68
C SER A 53 -9.43 -6.20 6.21
N THR A 54 -8.52 -6.75 5.38
CA THR A 54 -7.11 -6.97 5.78
C THR A 54 -6.36 -5.65 5.96
N LEU A 55 -6.63 -4.65 5.11
CA LEU A 55 -6.05 -3.32 5.23
C LEU A 55 -6.54 -2.61 6.50
N VAL A 56 -7.84 -2.73 6.81
CA VAL A 56 -8.41 -2.19 8.05
C VAL A 56 -7.81 -2.89 9.26
N ALA A 57 -7.78 -4.22 9.30
CA ALA A 57 -7.21 -4.96 10.42
C ALA A 57 -5.74 -4.57 10.67
N TRP A 58 -4.95 -4.44 9.60
CA TRP A 58 -3.57 -3.97 9.69
C TRP A 58 -3.48 -2.54 10.22
N ALA A 59 -4.37 -1.64 9.77
CA ALA A 59 -4.42 -0.28 10.27
C ALA A 59 -4.81 -0.21 11.76
N GLU A 60 -5.80 -0.99 12.18
CA GLU A 60 -6.23 -1.09 13.58
C GLU A 60 -5.13 -1.62 14.48
N ASP A 61 -4.45 -2.70 14.05
CA ASP A 61 -3.40 -3.35 14.85
C ASP A 61 -2.18 -2.44 15.09
N HIS A 62 -1.98 -1.44 14.22
CA HIS A 62 -0.92 -0.43 14.36
C HIS A 62 -1.44 0.92 14.90
N GLY A 63 -2.69 1.00 15.35
CA GLY A 63 -3.29 2.22 15.91
C GLY A 63 -3.50 3.36 14.91
N LEU A 64 -3.44 3.06 13.60
CA LEU A 64 -3.54 4.03 12.51
C LEU A 64 -4.95 4.60 12.34
N VAL A 65 -5.95 3.82 12.75
CA VAL A 65 -7.38 4.15 12.78
C VAL A 65 -8.01 3.58 14.04
N ASP A 66 -9.22 4.04 14.36
CA ASP A 66 -9.97 3.47 15.47
C ASP A 66 -10.46 2.04 15.14
N PRO A 67 -10.67 1.16 16.15
CA PRO A 67 -11.16 -0.19 15.94
C PRO A 67 -12.55 -0.30 15.27
N TRP A 68 -12.68 -1.25 14.34
CA TRP A 68 -13.89 -1.70 13.66
C TRP A 68 -13.98 -3.23 13.55
N LEU A 69 -12.86 -3.90 13.30
CA LEU A 69 -12.81 -5.35 13.09
C LEU A 69 -12.39 -6.11 14.35
N ARG A 70 -11.63 -5.46 15.23
CA ARG A 70 -11.17 -6.03 16.50
C ARG A 70 -12.20 -5.94 17.64
N ALA A 71 -11.97 -6.70 18.70
CA ALA A 71 -12.91 -6.88 19.81
C ALA A 71 -13.26 -5.56 20.54
N GLU A 72 -12.33 -4.61 20.55
CA GLU A 72 -12.48 -3.25 21.08
C GLU A 72 -13.64 -2.49 20.41
N ALA A 73 -13.99 -2.85 19.18
CA ALA A 73 -15.07 -2.22 18.44
C ALA A 73 -16.47 -2.67 18.87
N LYS A 74 -16.61 -3.62 19.81
CA LYS A 74 -17.92 -4.21 20.21
C LYS A 74 -18.97 -3.15 20.54
N GLY A 75 -18.65 -2.19 21.40
CA GLY A 75 -19.59 -1.13 21.79
C GLY A 75 -20.03 -0.30 20.58
N ARG A 76 -19.07 0.13 19.75
CA ARG A 76 -19.34 0.85 18.50
C ARG A 76 -20.19 0.03 17.53
N ARG A 77 -19.96 -1.28 17.43
CA ARG A 77 -20.72 -2.20 16.56
C ARG A 77 -22.18 -2.30 16.98
N GLU A 78 -22.48 -2.32 18.28
CA GLU A 78 -23.86 -2.32 18.80
C GLU A 78 -24.64 -1.06 18.40
N LEU A 79 -23.96 0.09 18.26
CA LEU A 79 -24.55 1.36 17.82
C LEU A 79 -24.74 1.46 16.30
N TYR A 80 -23.76 1.00 15.52
CA TYR A 80 -23.71 1.27 14.08
C TYR A 80 -23.95 0.05 13.18
N ALA A 81 -23.99 -1.19 13.68
CA ALA A 81 -24.36 -2.37 12.88
C ALA A 81 -25.86 -2.76 12.87
N PRO A 82 -26.80 -2.16 13.64
CA PRO A 82 -28.22 -2.48 13.49
C PRO A 82 -28.73 -2.23 12.05
N PRO A 83 -29.78 -2.94 11.59
CA PRO A 83 -30.32 -2.78 10.23
C PRO A 83 -30.66 -1.33 9.87
N GLN A 84 -31.23 -0.56 10.81
CA GLN A 84 -31.55 0.86 10.63
C GLN A 84 -30.32 1.77 10.46
N ALA A 85 -29.13 1.30 10.85
CA ALA A 85 -27.86 1.99 10.69
C ALA A 85 -27.03 1.49 9.49
N GLY A 86 -27.63 0.63 8.64
CA GLY A 86 -27.00 0.05 7.45
C GLY A 86 -26.50 -1.38 7.61
N GLY A 87 -26.77 -2.06 8.73
CA GLY A 87 -26.37 -3.45 8.92
C GLY A 87 -24.85 -3.67 9.01
N MET A 88 -24.43 -4.92 8.85
CA MET A 88 -23.02 -5.29 8.77
C MET A 88 -22.36 -4.82 7.47
N LEU A 89 -23.12 -4.66 6.38
CA LEU A 89 -22.62 -4.03 5.16
C LEU A 89 -22.17 -2.58 5.43
N GLY A 90 -23.05 -1.78 6.06
CA GLY A 90 -22.74 -0.41 6.46
C GLY A 90 -21.63 -0.32 7.49
N TRP A 91 -21.51 -1.31 8.38
CA TRP A 91 -20.38 -1.45 9.31
C TRP A 91 -19.05 -1.57 8.57
N LEU A 92 -18.92 -2.53 7.65
CA LEU A 92 -17.72 -2.72 6.84
C LEU A 92 -17.43 -1.50 5.94
N ALA A 93 -18.47 -0.90 5.34
CA ALA A 93 -18.29 0.31 4.53
C ALA A 93 -17.67 1.48 5.34
N ARG A 94 -18.10 1.66 6.60
CA ARG A 94 -17.50 2.66 7.51
C ARG A 94 -16.07 2.29 7.92
N ALA A 95 -15.81 1.01 8.18
CA ALA A 95 -14.48 0.52 8.45
C ALA A 95 -13.54 0.83 7.27
N TYR A 96 -13.97 0.59 6.03
CA TYR A 96 -13.16 0.84 4.83
C TYR A 96 -12.97 2.34 4.57
N ALA A 97 -13.98 3.16 4.87
CA ALA A 97 -13.86 4.61 4.81
C ALA A 97 -12.84 5.18 5.82
N SER A 98 -12.58 4.48 6.93
CA SER A 98 -11.55 4.92 7.89
C SER A 98 -10.14 4.92 7.29
N LEU A 99 -9.87 4.09 6.26
CA LEU A 99 -8.59 4.10 5.54
C LEU A 99 -8.41 5.34 4.64
N CYS A 100 -9.50 6.06 4.35
CA CYS A 100 -9.55 7.15 3.38
C CYS A 100 -9.50 8.55 4.03
N VAL A 101 -9.18 8.63 5.32
CA VAL A 101 -9.13 9.90 6.07
C VAL A 101 -7.93 10.76 5.68
N HIS A 102 -6.86 10.15 5.13
CA HIS A 102 -5.73 10.89 4.58
C HIS A 102 -5.97 11.25 3.10
N PRO A 103 -5.68 12.49 2.65
CA PRO A 103 -5.94 12.91 1.26
C PRO A 103 -5.20 12.15 0.16
N ALA A 104 -4.23 11.29 0.48
CA ALA A 104 -3.56 10.41 -0.50
C ALA A 104 -4.18 9.01 -0.59
N THR A 105 -5.07 8.63 0.34
CA THR A 105 -5.65 7.29 0.41
C THR A 105 -7.13 7.25 0.00
N TRP A 106 -7.75 8.40 -0.28
CA TRP A 106 -9.14 8.51 -0.76
C TRP A 106 -9.46 7.60 -1.95
N CYS A 107 -8.48 7.38 -2.83
CA CYS A 107 -8.62 6.55 -4.03
C CYS A 107 -9.01 5.10 -3.73
N LEU A 108 -8.79 4.60 -2.51
CA LEU A 108 -9.27 3.26 -2.10
C LEU A 108 -10.79 3.12 -2.23
N LEU A 109 -11.57 4.20 -2.08
CA LEU A 109 -13.02 4.18 -2.26
C LEU A 109 -13.50 4.73 -3.61
N ASP A 110 -12.58 5.08 -4.50
CA ASP A 110 -12.91 5.49 -5.86
C ASP A 110 -13.24 4.24 -6.70
N PRO A 111 -14.41 4.19 -7.37
CA PRO A 111 -14.79 3.05 -8.20
C PRO A 111 -13.83 2.80 -9.39
N ARG A 112 -13.03 3.80 -9.79
CA ARG A 112 -11.98 3.62 -10.83
C ARG A 112 -10.79 2.82 -10.31
N TYR A 113 -10.65 2.67 -8.99
CA TYR A 113 -9.53 2.00 -8.37
C TYR A 113 -9.86 0.59 -7.88
N SER A 114 -11.13 0.29 -7.60
CA SER A 114 -11.54 -1.03 -7.13
C SER A 114 -12.99 -1.35 -7.47
N GLN A 115 -13.27 -2.64 -7.59
CA GLN A 115 -14.60 -3.18 -7.86
C GLN A 115 -15.47 -3.34 -6.60
N LEU A 116 -15.03 -2.77 -5.47
CA LEU A 116 -15.64 -2.95 -4.15
C LEU A 116 -17.16 -2.68 -4.13
N ARG A 117 -17.67 -1.83 -5.02
CA ARG A 117 -19.07 -1.39 -5.04
C ARG A 117 -19.89 -1.94 -6.21
N GLU A 118 -19.36 -2.92 -6.94
CA GLU A 118 -20.09 -3.50 -8.08
C GLU A 118 -21.23 -4.42 -7.64
N HIS A 119 -21.05 -5.12 -6.50
CA HIS A 119 -22.04 -6.03 -5.95
C HIS A 119 -22.09 -5.95 -4.43
N ASP A 120 -23.31 -6.01 -3.88
CA ASP A 120 -23.53 -6.00 -2.44
C ASP A 120 -23.50 -7.44 -1.87
N PRO A 121 -22.63 -7.73 -0.88
CA PRO A 121 -22.67 -8.98 -0.14
C PRO A 121 -23.89 -9.04 0.80
N SER A 122 -24.29 -10.24 1.20
CA SER A 122 -25.33 -10.40 2.21
C SER A 122 -24.87 -10.00 3.60
N GLU A 123 -25.83 -9.68 4.46
CA GLU A 123 -25.63 -9.39 5.89
C GLU A 123 -24.86 -10.52 6.61
N GLN A 124 -25.16 -11.78 6.29
CA GLN A 124 -24.57 -12.93 6.96
C GLN A 124 -23.06 -13.04 6.68
N VAL A 125 -22.65 -12.97 5.41
CA VAL A 125 -21.22 -13.10 5.08
C VAL A 125 -20.40 -11.92 5.61
N CYS A 126 -20.99 -10.71 5.67
CA CYS A 126 -20.38 -9.56 6.32
C CYS A 126 -20.18 -9.79 7.82
N ARG A 127 -21.17 -10.40 8.49
CA ARG A 127 -21.11 -10.76 9.90
C ARG A 127 -20.01 -11.79 10.17
N ASP A 128 -19.99 -12.86 9.39
CA ASP A 128 -19.02 -13.95 9.55
C ASP A 128 -17.58 -13.46 9.39
N LEU A 129 -17.32 -12.55 8.43
CA LEU A 129 -16.00 -11.94 8.26
C LEU A 129 -15.59 -11.11 9.49
N VAL A 130 -16.50 -10.31 10.03
CA VAL A 130 -16.22 -9.48 11.20
C VAL A 130 -16.04 -10.33 12.46
N ASP A 131 -16.85 -11.37 12.63
CA ASP A 131 -16.72 -12.30 13.76
C ASP A 131 -15.38 -13.04 13.71
N TRP A 132 -14.93 -13.46 12.52
CA TRP A 132 -13.59 -14.03 12.35
C TRP A 132 -12.47 -13.04 12.72
N TRP A 133 -12.54 -11.78 12.26
CA TRP A 133 -11.56 -10.76 12.64
C TRP A 133 -11.56 -10.43 14.13
N THR A 134 -12.73 -10.48 14.76
CA THR A 134 -12.91 -10.22 16.20
C THR A 134 -12.36 -11.37 17.06
N GLY A 135 -12.45 -12.62 16.57
CA GLY A 135 -12.09 -13.82 17.33
C GLY A 135 -10.80 -14.47 16.87
N ASP A 136 -10.86 -15.18 15.75
CA ASP A 136 -9.84 -16.16 15.34
C ASP A 136 -8.66 -15.56 14.57
N ALA A 137 -8.83 -14.37 13.97
CA ALA A 137 -7.81 -13.77 13.12
C ALA A 137 -6.58 -13.31 13.94
N PRO A 138 -5.35 -13.64 13.50
CA PRO A 138 -4.15 -13.17 14.18
C PRO A 138 -4.00 -11.65 14.11
N SER A 139 -3.23 -11.07 15.04
CA SER A 139 -2.74 -9.70 14.90
C SER A 139 -1.75 -9.62 13.72
N LEU A 140 -1.87 -8.56 12.93
CA LEU A 140 -0.96 -8.18 11.86
C LEU A 140 0.15 -7.23 12.34
N ALA A 141 0.07 -6.75 13.58
CA ALA A 141 1.17 -6.08 14.29
C ALA A 141 2.00 -7.11 15.06
N TYR A 142 2.82 -7.86 14.32
CA TYR A 142 3.74 -8.85 14.87
C TYR A 142 5.13 -8.26 15.12
N GLU A 143 5.84 -8.83 16.08
CA GLU A 143 7.25 -8.52 16.32
C GLU A 143 8.13 -9.25 15.30
N THR A 144 9.22 -8.61 14.87
CA THR A 144 10.24 -9.23 14.02
C THR A 144 11.62 -8.70 14.36
N THR A 145 12.61 -9.58 14.25
CA THR A 145 14.04 -9.24 14.42
C THR A 145 14.78 -9.15 13.09
N THR A 146 14.15 -9.53 11.98
CA THR A 146 14.76 -9.53 10.64
C THR A 146 13.79 -9.00 9.58
N GLY A 147 14.34 -8.31 8.59
CA GLY A 147 13.54 -7.73 7.51
C GLY A 147 12.70 -6.54 7.97
N PRO A 148 11.69 -6.17 7.18
CA PRO A 148 10.87 -5.00 7.43
C PRO A 148 9.90 -5.24 8.59
N ALA A 149 9.67 -4.20 9.39
CA ALA A 149 8.70 -4.23 10.49
C ALA A 149 7.27 -4.45 9.94
N SER A 150 6.38 -5.02 10.76
CA SER A 150 4.96 -5.26 10.44
C SER A 150 4.23 -3.99 9.95
N ILE A 151 4.61 -2.83 10.49
CA ILE A 151 4.05 -1.53 10.10
C ILE A 151 4.40 -1.09 8.67
N SER A 152 5.35 -1.74 8.01
CA SER A 152 5.60 -1.54 6.57
C SER A 152 4.44 -2.03 5.68
N GLY A 153 3.53 -2.82 6.26
CA GLY A 153 2.43 -3.45 5.54
C GLY A 153 2.89 -4.51 4.56
N TRP A 154 4.06 -5.14 4.78
CA TRP A 154 4.55 -6.19 3.87
C TRP A 154 3.52 -7.29 3.67
N ILE A 155 2.93 -7.75 4.77
CA ILE A 155 1.91 -8.81 4.79
C ILE A 155 0.64 -8.43 4.02
N VAL A 156 0.14 -7.20 4.14
CA VAL A 156 -1.05 -6.76 3.40
C VAL A 156 -0.74 -6.51 1.92
N GLY A 157 0.52 -6.24 1.57
CA GLY A 157 0.99 -6.32 0.18
C GLY A 157 0.86 -7.73 -0.38
N ASP A 158 1.33 -8.72 0.38
CA ASP A 158 1.32 -10.15 0.00
C ASP A 158 -0.10 -10.74 -0.07
N LEU A 159 -0.98 -10.34 0.86
CA LEU A 159 -2.34 -10.84 0.94
C LEU A 159 -3.17 -10.53 -0.31
N LEU A 160 -2.96 -9.39 -0.98
CA LEU A 160 -3.69 -9.10 -2.22
C LEU A 160 -3.44 -10.17 -3.28
N GLN A 161 -2.17 -10.60 -3.40
CA GLN A 161 -1.78 -11.63 -4.35
C GLN A 161 -2.37 -12.98 -3.96
N ALA A 162 -2.31 -13.29 -2.66
CA ALA A 162 -2.82 -14.55 -2.14
C ALA A 162 -4.33 -14.70 -2.37
N LEU A 163 -5.09 -13.61 -2.40
CA LEU A 163 -6.54 -13.60 -2.57
C LEU A 163 -7.00 -13.51 -4.03
N SER A 164 -6.19 -12.99 -4.95
CA SER A 164 -6.59 -12.78 -6.34
C SER A 164 -5.81 -13.64 -7.34
N THR A 165 -6.34 -14.81 -7.66
CA THR A 165 -5.82 -15.67 -8.74
C THR A 165 -5.91 -15.01 -10.12
N GLU A 166 -6.91 -14.15 -10.30
CA GLU A 166 -7.18 -13.43 -11.54
C GLU A 166 -6.13 -12.32 -11.76
N ARG A 167 -5.81 -11.51 -10.74
CA ARG A 167 -4.77 -10.48 -10.83
C ARG A 167 -3.38 -11.06 -11.06
N VAL A 168 -3.06 -12.21 -10.43
CA VAL A 168 -1.80 -12.94 -10.68
C VAL A 168 -1.65 -13.26 -12.17
N LYS A 169 -2.73 -13.71 -12.83
CA LYS A 169 -2.69 -14.06 -14.26
C LYS A 169 -2.73 -12.82 -15.17
N ALA A 170 -3.56 -11.83 -14.86
CA ALA A 170 -3.78 -10.66 -15.71
C ALA A 170 -2.59 -9.69 -15.69
N PHE A 171 -1.91 -9.54 -14.55
CA PHE A 171 -0.87 -8.53 -14.36
C PHE A 171 0.51 -9.11 -14.04
N ALA A 172 0.70 -10.44 -14.20
CA ALA A 172 1.90 -11.14 -13.74
C ALA A 172 2.26 -10.81 -12.27
N PHE A 173 1.23 -10.60 -11.45
CA PHE A 173 1.37 -10.04 -10.11
C PHE A 173 2.07 -11.03 -9.18
N ALA A 174 3.36 -10.78 -8.92
CA ALA A 174 4.22 -11.58 -8.06
C ALA A 174 4.87 -10.67 -7.02
N GLN A 175 4.56 -10.87 -5.75
CA GLN A 175 5.13 -10.09 -4.66
C GLN A 175 6.57 -10.51 -4.39
N THR A 176 7.41 -9.52 -4.09
CA THR A 176 8.85 -9.72 -3.91
C THR A 176 9.12 -10.02 -2.44
N PRO A 177 9.74 -11.17 -2.10
CA PRO A 177 10.18 -11.42 -0.73
C PRO A 177 11.12 -10.31 -0.27
N TRP A 178 11.06 -9.93 1.01
CA TRP A 178 11.76 -8.74 1.49
C TRP A 178 13.29 -8.81 1.37
N TRP A 179 13.89 -10.00 1.47
CA TRP A 179 15.34 -10.17 1.26
C TRP A 179 15.74 -10.02 -0.22
N VAL A 180 14.83 -10.30 -1.16
CA VAL A 180 15.05 -10.02 -2.58
C VAL A 180 14.97 -8.51 -2.83
N ALA A 181 14.01 -7.84 -2.18
CA ALA A 181 13.93 -6.38 -2.23
C ALA A 181 15.19 -5.72 -1.65
N ASP A 182 15.70 -6.22 -0.51
CA ASP A 182 16.98 -5.82 0.07
C ASP A 182 18.13 -6.03 -0.93
N GLY A 183 18.30 -7.25 -1.45
CA GLY A 183 19.40 -7.53 -2.37
C GLY A 183 19.37 -6.70 -3.65
N ILE A 184 18.20 -6.48 -4.25
CA ILE A 184 18.09 -5.58 -5.41
C ILE A 184 18.38 -4.13 -5.01
N THR A 185 17.91 -3.67 -3.84
CA THR A 185 18.14 -2.30 -3.37
C THR A 185 19.61 -2.07 -3.01
N ASP A 186 20.28 -3.06 -2.41
CA ASP A 186 21.72 -3.04 -2.14
C ASP A 186 22.53 -2.90 -3.44
N LEU A 187 22.16 -3.66 -4.47
CA LEU A 187 22.85 -3.63 -5.77
C LEU A 187 22.56 -2.39 -6.61
N THR A 188 21.54 -1.60 -6.26
CA THR A 188 21.08 -0.47 -7.09
C THR A 188 21.11 0.87 -6.36
N LEU A 189 20.42 0.98 -5.22
CA LEU A 189 20.29 2.24 -4.49
C LEU A 189 21.57 2.63 -3.75
N ILE A 190 22.29 1.69 -3.15
CA ILE A 190 23.55 2.03 -2.46
C ILE A 190 24.58 2.62 -3.44
N PRO A 191 24.89 1.97 -4.60
CA PRO A 191 25.73 2.59 -5.62
C PRO A 191 25.21 3.94 -6.09
N ALA A 192 23.89 4.10 -6.25
CA ALA A 192 23.29 5.38 -6.65
C ALA A 192 23.50 6.48 -5.59
N CYS A 193 23.43 6.16 -4.29
CA CYS A 193 23.73 7.12 -3.23
C CYS A 193 25.20 7.58 -3.28
N ASP A 194 26.13 6.69 -3.64
CA ASP A 194 27.55 7.03 -3.81
C ASP A 194 27.78 7.89 -5.06
N GLU A 195 27.22 7.49 -6.21
CA GLU A 195 27.37 8.20 -7.49
C GLU A 195 26.72 9.59 -7.47
N PHE A 196 25.51 9.71 -6.90
CA PHE A 196 24.72 10.95 -6.88
C PHE A 196 24.79 11.67 -5.53
N ARG A 197 25.87 11.47 -4.76
CA ARG A 197 26.02 12.01 -3.40
C ARG A 197 25.91 13.53 -3.28
N ASP A 198 26.27 14.25 -4.35
CA ASP A 198 26.25 15.71 -4.40
C ASP A 198 24.89 16.28 -4.88
N GLU A 199 24.00 15.41 -5.36
CA GLU A 199 22.63 15.81 -5.71
C GLU A 199 21.81 16.05 -4.43
N PRO A 200 20.99 17.11 -4.38
CA PRO A 200 20.17 17.38 -3.20
C PRO A 200 19.14 16.28 -2.95
N VAL A 201 18.71 15.54 -3.99
CA VAL A 201 17.73 14.45 -3.90
C VAL A 201 18.19 13.28 -4.76
N VAL A 202 18.44 12.14 -4.13
CA VAL A 202 18.55 10.84 -4.81
C VAL A 202 17.17 10.46 -5.33
N ARG A 203 17.02 10.46 -6.66
CA ARG A 203 15.77 10.10 -7.34
C ARG A 203 15.75 8.64 -7.71
N THR A 204 14.65 7.97 -7.42
CA THR A 204 14.44 6.55 -7.66
C THR A 204 13.07 6.37 -8.31
N ILE A 205 12.97 5.40 -9.21
CA ILE A 205 11.69 4.98 -9.79
C ILE A 205 11.55 3.47 -9.64
N ASP A 206 10.34 3.02 -9.32
CA ASP A 206 9.90 1.65 -9.53
C ASP A 206 8.77 1.65 -10.56
N ALA A 207 9.07 1.21 -11.78
CA ALA A 207 8.17 1.33 -12.92
C ALA A 207 7.07 0.26 -12.95
N THR A 208 7.08 -0.69 -12.01
CA THR A 208 6.08 -1.76 -11.85
C THR A 208 5.91 -2.06 -10.37
N CYS A 209 5.54 -1.04 -9.60
CA CYS A 209 5.74 -1.05 -8.16
C CYS A 209 4.81 -1.98 -7.38
N GLY A 210 3.76 -2.51 -8.01
CA GLY A 210 2.76 -3.35 -7.36
C GLY A 210 2.18 -2.66 -6.14
N THR A 211 2.14 -3.37 -5.01
CA THR A 211 1.68 -2.81 -3.73
C THR A 211 2.75 -1.97 -3.02
N GLY A 212 3.89 -1.69 -3.66
CA GLY A 212 4.89 -0.74 -3.18
C GLY A 212 5.99 -1.33 -2.29
N HIS A 213 6.31 -2.62 -2.37
CA HIS A 213 7.40 -3.24 -1.57
C HIS A 213 8.74 -2.50 -1.70
N PHE A 214 9.18 -2.24 -2.93
CA PHE A 214 10.40 -1.47 -3.15
C PHE A 214 10.25 -0.01 -2.75
N LEU A 215 9.06 0.59 -2.89
CA LEU A 215 8.85 1.98 -2.50
C LEU A 215 9.04 2.17 -0.99
N VAL A 216 8.34 1.36 -0.17
CA VAL A 216 8.51 1.40 1.29
C VAL A 216 9.92 1.02 1.70
N ARG A 217 10.55 0.08 0.97
CA ARG A 217 11.91 -0.32 1.30
C ARG A 217 12.94 0.76 1.00
N LYS A 218 12.83 1.43 -0.15
CA LYS A 218 13.67 2.58 -0.53
C LYS A 218 13.52 3.72 0.48
N ILE A 219 12.33 3.96 1.05
CA ILE A 219 12.13 4.93 2.14
C ILE A 219 13.05 4.60 3.33
N ASP A 220 13.13 3.34 3.76
CA ASP A 220 14.03 2.93 4.85
C ASP A 220 15.51 3.16 4.53
N TYR A 221 15.96 2.84 3.31
CA TYR A 221 17.35 3.06 2.88
C TYR A 221 17.68 4.55 2.80
N LEU A 222 16.79 5.34 2.21
CA LEU A 222 17.00 6.78 2.06
C LEU A 222 16.91 7.51 3.40
N TRP A 223 16.10 7.03 4.34
CA TRP A 223 16.09 7.53 5.70
C TRP A 223 17.47 7.39 6.37
N GLU A 224 18.07 6.21 6.29
CA GLU A 224 19.43 5.95 6.78
C GLU A 224 20.45 6.88 6.11
N TRP A 225 20.41 6.95 4.78
CA TRP A 225 21.28 7.82 3.98
C TRP A 225 21.20 9.29 4.39
N TYR A 226 19.99 9.85 4.45
CA TYR A 226 19.79 11.28 4.69
C TYR A 226 19.98 11.70 6.14
N THR A 227 19.86 10.78 7.12
CA THR A 227 19.98 11.12 8.55
C THR A 227 21.36 10.83 9.11
N THR A 228 22.06 9.82 8.57
CA THR A 228 23.39 9.42 9.07
C THR A 228 24.54 9.85 8.16
N GLY A 229 24.25 10.11 6.88
CA GLY A 229 25.24 10.31 5.83
C GLY A 229 25.86 9.01 5.33
N GLU A 230 25.30 7.87 5.70
CA GLU A 230 25.75 6.54 5.31
C GLU A 230 24.56 5.65 5.00
N VAL A 231 24.75 4.65 4.14
CA VAL A 231 23.78 3.59 3.95
C VAL A 231 24.50 2.27 3.72
N HIS A 232 24.13 1.26 4.50
CA HIS A 232 24.84 -0.01 4.56
C HIS A 232 24.06 -1.12 3.83
N PRO A 233 24.78 -2.09 3.20
CA PRO A 233 24.13 -3.23 2.57
C PRO A 233 23.43 -4.09 3.62
N ARG A 234 22.27 -4.62 3.24
CA ARG A 234 21.44 -5.50 4.06
C ARG A 234 21.63 -6.93 3.59
N GLN A 235 20.67 -7.82 3.87
CA GLN A 235 20.81 -9.25 3.57
C GLN A 235 20.10 -9.62 2.26
N MET A 236 20.75 -10.44 1.43
CA MET A 236 20.14 -10.97 0.19
C MET A 236 19.44 -12.32 0.39
N GLN A 237 19.56 -12.90 1.59
CA GLN A 237 18.94 -14.16 1.99
C GLN A 237 18.43 -14.05 3.42
N PRO A 238 17.35 -14.76 3.80
CA PRO A 238 16.89 -14.79 5.19
C PRO A 238 17.99 -15.28 6.14
N GLY A 239 18.41 -14.42 7.08
CA GLY A 239 19.47 -14.74 8.04
C GLY A 239 20.88 -14.82 7.43
N GLY A 240 21.06 -14.36 6.19
CA GLY A 240 22.34 -14.30 5.52
C GLY A 240 23.13 -13.02 5.82
N GLU A 241 24.42 -13.03 5.54
CA GLU A 241 25.25 -11.82 5.58
C GLU A 241 25.01 -10.95 4.32
N PRO A 242 25.29 -9.64 4.41
CA PRO A 242 25.33 -8.78 3.23
C PRO A 242 26.30 -9.27 2.16
N ASP A 243 25.98 -9.01 0.90
CA ASP A 243 26.88 -9.34 -0.22
C ASP A 243 28.17 -8.52 -0.10
N SER A 244 29.28 -9.21 0.12
CA SER A 244 30.61 -8.58 0.29
C SER A 244 31.08 -7.73 -0.90
N ARG A 245 30.43 -7.84 -2.07
CA ARG A 245 30.69 -7.01 -3.25
C ARG A 245 30.05 -5.62 -3.16
N VAL A 246 28.98 -5.46 -2.38
CA VAL A 246 28.33 -4.17 -2.17
C VAL A 246 29.04 -3.46 -1.03
N ARG A 247 29.60 -2.28 -1.29
CA ARG A 247 30.20 -1.44 -0.26
C ARG A 247 29.18 -0.44 0.27
N PRO A 248 29.21 -0.09 1.56
CA PRO A 248 28.43 1.02 2.07
C PRO A 248 28.72 2.32 1.30
N ALA A 249 27.69 3.09 1.01
CA ALA A 249 27.86 4.47 0.52
C ALA A 249 28.02 5.40 1.72
N THR A 250 28.95 6.35 1.65
CA THR A 250 29.29 7.22 2.79
C THR A 250 29.48 8.68 2.40
N GLY A 251 29.45 9.54 3.43
CA GLY A 251 29.59 10.99 3.30
C GLY A 251 28.41 11.68 2.62
N GLY A 252 27.25 11.03 2.64
CA GLY A 252 25.97 11.66 2.36
C GLY A 252 25.65 12.76 3.39
N PRO A 253 24.53 13.47 3.19
CA PRO A 253 24.15 14.54 4.08
C PRO A 253 23.65 13.99 5.44
N ARG A 254 23.80 14.78 6.51
CA ARG A 254 23.24 14.52 7.84
C ARG A 254 22.16 15.54 8.12
N LEU A 255 20.95 15.24 7.70
CA LEU A 255 19.82 16.15 7.68
C LEU A 255 18.94 15.95 8.90
N GLU A 256 18.31 17.03 9.34
CA GLU A 256 17.22 16.95 10.30
C GLU A 256 16.06 16.11 9.75
N PRO A 257 15.33 15.37 10.60
CA PRO A 257 14.24 14.48 10.22
C PRO A 257 13.25 15.04 9.19
N ALA A 258 12.76 16.25 9.39
CA ALA A 258 11.77 16.87 8.52
C ALA A 258 12.30 17.10 7.09
N GLU A 259 13.57 17.47 6.99
CA GLU A 259 14.25 17.70 5.72
C GLU A 259 14.58 16.38 5.01
N ALA A 260 15.01 15.35 5.76
CA ALA A 260 15.21 14.00 5.23
C ALA A 260 13.89 13.45 4.63
N ILE A 261 12.78 13.53 5.37
CA ILE A 261 11.45 13.10 4.90
C ILE A 261 11.04 13.85 3.63
N ARG A 262 11.25 15.18 3.58
CA ARG A 262 10.95 15.98 2.39
C ARG A 262 11.71 15.49 1.16
N ARG A 263 12.99 15.15 1.30
CA ARG A 263 13.81 14.60 0.20
C ARG A 263 13.37 13.20 -0.21
N ILE A 264 12.99 12.36 0.74
CA ILE A 264 12.45 11.01 0.47
C ILE A 264 11.15 11.12 -0.34
N ILE A 265 10.19 11.95 0.08
CA ILE A 265 8.93 12.16 -0.65
C ILE A 265 9.19 12.66 -2.08
N ALA A 266 10.21 13.52 -2.26
CA ALA A 266 10.57 14.05 -3.57
C ALA A 266 11.37 13.06 -4.45
N GLY A 267 11.94 12.01 -3.87
CA GLY A 267 12.87 11.09 -4.53
C GLY A 267 12.35 9.67 -4.76
N VAL A 268 11.18 9.31 -4.23
CA VAL A 268 10.60 7.96 -4.37
C VAL A 268 9.40 7.98 -5.30
N ASP A 269 9.60 7.48 -6.52
CA ASP A 269 8.59 7.42 -7.57
C ASP A 269 8.15 5.98 -7.86
N GLY A 270 6.87 5.82 -8.19
CA GLY A 270 6.29 4.55 -8.58
C GLY A 270 5.39 4.67 -9.81
N CYS A 271 5.29 3.59 -10.58
CA CYS A 271 4.27 3.40 -11.60
C CYS A 271 3.69 1.98 -11.47
N GLU A 272 2.38 1.86 -11.58
CA GLU A 272 1.68 0.58 -11.50
C GLU A 272 0.45 0.60 -12.42
N ILE A 273 0.25 -0.48 -13.16
CA ILE A 273 -0.84 -0.56 -14.14
C ILE A 273 -2.18 -0.89 -13.50
N ASP A 274 -2.18 -1.68 -12.42
CA ASP A 274 -3.39 -2.02 -11.67
C ASP A 274 -3.76 -0.89 -10.68
N PRO A 275 -4.93 -0.25 -10.82
CA PRO A 275 -5.33 0.83 -9.94
C PRO A 275 -5.36 0.45 -8.44
N LEU A 276 -5.86 -0.74 -8.09
CA LEU A 276 -6.00 -1.15 -6.69
C LEU A 276 -4.63 -1.30 -6.02
N THR A 277 -3.69 -2.00 -6.66
CA THR A 277 -2.32 -2.17 -6.14
C THR A 277 -1.62 -0.82 -5.97
N ALA A 278 -1.81 0.12 -6.91
CA ALA A 278 -1.29 1.48 -6.78
C ALA A 278 -1.91 2.24 -5.59
N ALA A 279 -3.20 2.07 -5.30
CA ALA A 279 -3.83 2.67 -4.11
C ALA A 279 -3.28 2.08 -2.80
N VAL A 280 -3.05 0.77 -2.77
CA VAL A 280 -2.39 0.09 -1.63
C VAL A 280 -0.97 0.61 -1.43
N ALA A 281 -0.21 0.78 -2.52
CA ALA A 281 1.14 1.35 -2.47
C ALA A 281 1.13 2.76 -1.87
N ARG A 282 0.15 3.60 -2.24
CA ARG A 282 -0.02 4.94 -1.64
C ARG A 282 -0.29 4.87 -0.14
N LEU A 283 -1.21 4.01 0.30
CA LEU A 283 -1.48 3.81 1.74
C LEU A 283 -0.21 3.42 2.49
N ARG A 284 0.54 2.45 1.97
CA ARG A 284 1.77 1.96 2.61
C ARG A 284 2.87 3.02 2.65
N VAL A 285 3.04 3.82 1.60
CA VAL A 285 3.99 4.95 1.61
C VAL A 285 3.56 6.04 2.60
N VAL A 286 2.27 6.36 2.69
CA VAL A 286 1.73 7.30 3.70
C VAL A 286 2.09 6.84 5.11
N VAL A 287 1.85 5.57 5.42
CA VAL A 287 2.16 4.99 6.73
C VAL A 287 3.67 4.95 6.98
N ALA A 288 4.49 4.54 6.01
CA ALA A 288 5.94 4.49 6.17
C ALA A 288 6.53 5.88 6.49
N ILE A 289 6.09 6.92 5.79
CA ILE A 289 6.50 8.30 6.07
C ILE A 289 5.96 8.79 7.40
N GLY A 290 4.68 8.54 7.70
CA GLY A 290 4.07 8.91 8.97
C GLY A 290 4.79 8.29 10.16
N GLU A 291 5.26 7.06 10.02
CA GLU A 291 6.02 6.36 11.05
C GLU A 291 7.40 7.00 11.26
N LEU A 292 8.10 7.40 10.19
CA LEU A 292 9.34 8.19 10.32
C LEU A 292 9.07 9.53 11.03
N MET A 293 7.96 10.20 10.72
CA MET A 293 7.55 11.44 11.39
C MET A 293 7.28 11.20 12.88
N HIS A 294 6.58 10.12 13.22
CA HIS A 294 6.22 9.81 14.60
C HIS A 294 7.45 9.45 15.45
N ARG A 295 8.31 8.55 14.96
CA ARG A 295 9.58 8.17 15.63
C ARG A 295 10.52 9.36 15.81
N SER A 296 10.43 10.36 14.94
CA SER A 296 11.21 11.60 15.01
C SER A 296 10.52 12.72 15.80
N ALA A 297 9.42 12.42 16.50
CA ALA A 297 8.62 13.36 17.28
C ALA A 297 8.08 14.57 16.48
N LEU A 298 7.95 14.45 15.16
CA LEU A 298 7.33 15.48 14.30
C LEU A 298 5.80 15.45 14.38
N ILE A 299 5.22 14.31 14.73
CA ILE A 299 3.80 14.15 15.04
C ILE A 299 3.62 13.40 16.36
N PRO A 300 2.62 13.77 17.19
CA PRO A 300 2.46 13.23 18.54
C PRO A 300 1.94 11.78 18.56
N ALA A 301 1.24 11.37 17.52
CA ALA A 301 0.67 10.04 17.38
C ALA A 301 0.69 9.62 15.91
N LEU A 302 0.94 8.35 15.65
CA LEU A 302 0.84 7.76 14.33
C LEU A 302 -0.62 7.40 14.02
N ARG A 303 -1.34 8.31 13.36
CA ARG A 303 -2.69 8.08 12.85
C ARG A 303 -2.84 8.59 11.43
N LEU A 304 -3.65 7.92 10.60
CA LEU A 304 -3.84 8.34 9.20
C LEU A 304 -4.40 9.78 9.10
N ASP A 305 -5.31 10.16 10.00
CA ASP A 305 -5.88 11.51 10.07
C ASP A 305 -4.92 12.55 10.69
N GLY A 306 -3.85 12.11 11.35
CA GLY A 306 -2.84 12.95 11.97
C GLY A 306 -1.58 13.15 11.13
N ILE A 307 -1.37 12.35 10.08
CA ILE A 307 -0.23 12.50 9.16
C ILE A 307 -0.46 13.76 8.28
N PRO A 308 0.47 14.72 8.25
CA PRO A 308 0.36 15.90 7.40
C PRO A 308 0.15 15.53 5.92
N PRO A 309 -0.73 16.24 5.20
CA PRO A 309 -1.09 15.86 3.85
C PRO A 309 0.10 15.99 2.89
N PHE A 310 0.43 14.88 2.23
CA PHE A 310 1.33 14.84 1.07
C PHE A 310 0.81 13.83 0.04
N GLN A 311 1.29 13.91 -1.20
CA GLN A 311 0.89 12.99 -2.26
C GLN A 311 2.09 12.13 -2.68
N PRO A 312 2.09 10.81 -2.38
CA PRO A 312 3.07 9.89 -2.95
C PRO A 312 3.06 9.98 -4.47
N ARG A 313 4.24 10.07 -5.09
CA ARG A 313 4.44 10.17 -6.54
C ARG A 313 4.32 8.79 -7.19
N ILE A 314 3.15 8.19 -7.07
CA ILE A 314 2.80 6.89 -7.62
C ILE A 314 1.79 7.12 -8.73
N VAL A 315 2.12 6.68 -9.94
CA VAL A 315 1.29 6.81 -11.14
C VAL A 315 0.51 5.52 -11.35
N VAL A 316 -0.78 5.63 -11.64
CA VAL A 316 -1.54 4.56 -12.28
C VAL A 316 -1.34 4.68 -13.78
N GLY A 317 -0.68 3.70 -14.39
CA GLY A 317 -0.40 3.73 -15.81
C GLY A 317 0.47 2.58 -16.31
N ASP A 318 0.57 2.50 -17.63
CA ASP A 318 1.41 1.51 -18.30
C ASP A 318 2.80 2.11 -18.54
N SER A 319 3.77 1.68 -17.75
CA SER A 319 5.15 2.19 -17.82
C SER A 319 5.86 1.88 -19.13
N LEU A 320 5.39 0.90 -19.92
CA LEU A 320 5.96 0.59 -21.24
C LEU A 320 5.62 1.64 -22.30
N LEU A 321 4.58 2.44 -22.05
CA LEU A 321 4.08 3.48 -22.96
C LEU A 321 4.53 4.89 -22.55
N ALA A 322 5.13 5.04 -21.37
CA ALA A 322 5.61 6.32 -20.85
C ALA A 322 6.60 6.98 -21.81
N GLY A 323 6.30 8.20 -22.24
CA GLY A 323 7.12 8.97 -23.19
C GLY A 323 7.15 8.44 -24.63
N ARG A 324 6.41 7.37 -24.95
CA ARG A 324 6.39 6.75 -26.29
C ARG A 324 5.16 7.10 -27.10
N ILE A 325 4.05 7.41 -26.45
CA ILE A 325 2.78 7.77 -27.10
C ILE A 325 2.20 9.02 -26.47
N SER A 326 1.37 9.74 -27.24
CA SER A 326 0.62 10.90 -26.74
C SER A 326 -0.48 10.47 -25.76
N ALA A 327 -0.96 11.40 -24.94
CA ALA A 327 -2.09 11.15 -24.05
C ALA A 327 -3.36 10.70 -24.80
N ALA A 328 -3.58 11.23 -26.01
CA ALA A 328 -4.71 10.85 -26.86
C ALA A 328 -4.59 9.42 -27.41
N GLU A 329 -3.37 8.94 -27.68
CA GLU A 329 -3.12 7.55 -28.07
C GLU A 329 -3.23 6.63 -26.85
N TYR A 330 -2.71 7.06 -25.69
CA TYR A 330 -2.85 6.33 -24.44
C TYR A 330 -4.32 6.08 -24.09
N ALA A 331 -5.16 7.11 -24.17
CA ALA A 331 -6.61 7.00 -23.92
C ALA A 331 -7.35 6.06 -24.89
N LYS A 332 -6.79 5.78 -26.07
CA LYS A 332 -7.36 4.78 -27.00
C LYS A 332 -6.97 3.35 -26.62
N VAL A 333 -5.75 3.15 -26.10
CA VAL A 333 -5.24 1.82 -25.72
C VAL A 333 -5.71 1.42 -24.33
N HIS A 334 -5.75 2.38 -23.40
CA HIS A 334 -6.12 2.19 -21.99
C HIS A 334 -7.17 3.22 -21.55
N PRO A 335 -8.42 3.14 -22.05
CA PRO A 335 -9.45 4.13 -21.77
C PRO A 335 -9.77 4.27 -20.28
N GLU A 336 -9.89 3.15 -19.55
CA GLU A 336 -10.20 3.15 -18.11
C GLU A 336 -9.07 3.78 -17.28
N LEU A 337 -7.80 3.49 -17.61
CA LEU A 337 -6.65 4.09 -16.91
C LEU A 337 -6.51 5.57 -17.22
N ALA A 338 -6.88 6.01 -18.43
CA ALA A 338 -6.83 7.42 -18.82
C ALA A 338 -7.86 8.29 -18.07
N GLU A 339 -8.92 7.71 -17.52
CA GLU A 339 -9.88 8.40 -16.66
C GLU A 339 -9.38 8.61 -15.21
N ILE A 340 -8.28 7.95 -14.83
CA ILE A 340 -7.68 8.07 -13.51
C ILE A 340 -6.83 9.33 -13.43
N THR A 341 -7.15 10.19 -12.47
CA THR A 341 -6.36 11.39 -12.19
C THR A 341 -5.16 11.02 -11.32
N ASN A 342 -3.98 11.07 -11.92
CA ASN A 342 -2.72 10.85 -11.20
C ASN A 342 -2.32 12.08 -10.37
N LEU A 343 -2.70 12.06 -9.10
CA LEU A 343 -2.31 13.08 -8.11
C LEU A 343 -0.81 13.00 -7.79
N GLY A 344 -0.21 14.13 -7.40
CA GLY A 344 1.21 14.22 -7.04
C GLY A 344 2.17 14.37 -8.23
N ILE A 345 1.67 14.31 -9.46
CA ILE A 345 2.42 14.63 -10.67
C ILE A 345 2.03 16.05 -11.09
N PRO A 346 2.99 16.97 -11.26
CA PRO A 346 2.68 18.26 -11.89
C PRO A 346 2.11 18.01 -13.30
N ASP A 347 0.87 18.45 -13.54
CA ASP A 347 0.36 18.61 -14.91
C ASP A 347 1.29 19.60 -15.65
N GLU A 348 1.54 19.41 -16.94
CA GLU A 348 2.22 20.43 -17.78
C GLU A 348 1.53 21.81 -17.64
N ARG A 349 0.21 21.85 -17.38
CA ARG A 349 -0.52 23.08 -17.05
C ARG A 349 -0.19 23.65 -15.67
N SER A 350 0.06 22.79 -14.68
CA SER A 350 0.49 23.17 -13.33
C SER A 350 1.93 23.68 -13.31
N ALA A 351 2.81 23.10 -14.14
CA ALA A 351 4.20 23.58 -14.30
C ALA A 351 4.26 25.02 -14.84
N ARG A 352 3.37 25.39 -15.78
CA ARG A 352 3.27 26.76 -16.31
C ARG A 352 2.69 27.77 -15.31
N SER A 353 1.76 27.36 -14.46
CA SER A 353 1.15 28.25 -13.46
C SER A 353 2.08 28.51 -12.26
N VAL A 354 2.95 27.55 -11.92
CA VAL A 354 4.02 27.77 -10.93
C VAL A 354 5.09 28.74 -11.45
N GLN A 355 5.45 28.71 -12.74
CA GLN A 355 6.35 29.72 -13.33
C GLN A 355 5.76 31.14 -13.32
N LEU A 356 4.44 31.29 -13.48
CA LEU A 356 3.76 32.59 -13.40
C LEU A 356 3.59 33.11 -11.96
N ALA A 357 3.58 32.23 -10.96
CA ALA A 357 3.50 32.63 -9.54
C ALA A 357 4.85 33.04 -8.94
N ILE A 358 5.97 32.62 -9.52
CA ILE A 358 7.33 32.92 -9.02
C ILE A 358 8.02 34.03 -9.86
N GLY A 359 7.47 34.37 -11.03
CA GLY A 359 8.01 35.43 -11.91
C GLY A 359 7.41 36.84 -11.71
N GLY A 360 6.56 37.03 -10.70
CA GLY A 360 5.89 38.31 -10.43
C GLY A 360 6.31 38.91 -9.10
N GLY A 361 7.56 39.35 -8.97
CA GLY A 361 8.03 39.95 -7.72
C GLY A 361 9.53 40.24 -7.67
N THR A 362 10.04 41.04 -8.61
CA THR A 362 10.90 42.22 -8.38
C THR A 362 11.24 42.88 -9.70
#